data_AF-A0A2R7RW00-F1
#
_entry.id   AF-A0A2R7RW00-F1
#
_cell.length_a   1.000
_cell.length_b   1.000
_cell.length_c   1.000
_cell.angle_alpha   90.00
_cell.angle_beta   90.00
_cell.angle_gamma   90.00
#
_symmetry.space_group_name_H-M   'P 1'
#
loop_
_entity.id
_entity.type
_entity.pdbx_description
1 polymer ?
#
loop_
_entity_poly.entity_id
_entity_poly.type
_entity_poly.pdbx_seq_one_letter_code
_entity_poly.pdbx_strand_id
1 'polypeptide(L)' 'LSRLLRSGEQQDLAGMAPYKLRIGNVSGTRVEWRGAVVDLAPRSKDNVARLELN' A
#
# COMPACT_ATOMS: atom_id res chain seq x y z
N LEU A 1 -8.34 5.52 -8.43
CA LEU A 1 -7.07 5.83 -9.12
C LEU A 1 -6.15 4.62 -8.98
N SER A 2 -5.65 4.03 -10.06
CA SER A 2 -4.63 2.98 -9.99
C SER A 2 -3.36 3.52 -10.64
N ARG A 3 -2.28 3.60 -9.87
CA ARG A 3 -0.96 4.06 -10.34
C ARG A 3 0.06 2.96 -10.07
N LEU A 4 0.92 2.71 -11.04
CA LEU A 4 2.10 1.88 -10.87
C LEU A 4 3.18 2.75 -10.23
N LEU A 5 3.61 2.39 -9.02
CA LEU A 5 4.78 2.98 -8.40
C LEU A 5 6.01 2.20 -8.84
N ARG A 6 7.09 2.91 -9.18
CA ARG A 6 8.39 2.29 -9.47
C ARG A 6 9.18 2.07 -8.18
N SER A 7 10.14 1.15 -8.20
CA SER A 7 11.07 0.96 -7.08
C SER A 7 11.78 2.26 -6.74
N GLY A 8 11.73 2.66 -5.46
CA GLY A 8 12.28 3.94 -4.99
C GLY A 8 11.31 5.13 -5.08
N GLU A 9 10.09 4.94 -5.59
CA GLU A 9 9.06 5.96 -5.63
C GLU A 9 8.21 5.91 -4.37
N GLN A 10 8.02 7.07 -3.74
CA GLN A 10 7.13 7.26 -2.60
C GLN A 10 5.91 8.05 -3.07
N GLN A 11 4.71 7.57 -2.73
CA GLN A 11 3.46 8.27 -3.01
C GLN A 11 2.77 8.58 -1.70
N ASP A 12 2.71 9.85 -1.36
CA ASP A 12 1.86 10.33 -0.28
C ASP A 12 0.42 10.40 -0.78
N LEU A 13 -0.48 9.76 -0.04
CA LEU A 13 -1.91 9.80 -0.27
C LEU A 13 -2.55 10.61 0.85
N ALA A 14 -2.95 11.84 0.54
CA ALA A 14 -3.62 12.74 1.45
C ALA A 14 -5.04 13.05 0.93
N GLY A 15 -6.04 12.88 1.79
CA GLY A 15 -7.47 12.88 1.40
C GLY A 15 -8.34 12.09 2.39
N MET A 16 -9.66 12.09 2.17
CA MET A 16 -10.62 11.48 3.09
C MET A 16 -10.85 9.99 2.78
N ALA A 17 -10.80 9.18 3.84
CA ALA A 17 -11.12 7.75 3.83
C ALA A 17 -12.53 7.46 3.27
N PRO A 18 -12.80 6.25 2.76
CA PRO A 18 -11.96 5.04 2.78
C PRO A 18 -10.99 4.92 1.59
N TYR A 19 -9.72 4.60 1.88
CA TYR A 19 -8.74 4.25 0.85
C TYR A 19 -8.72 2.76 0.59
N LYS A 20 -8.86 2.37 -0.67
CA LYS A 20 -8.64 1.00 -1.13
C LYS A 20 -7.37 0.94 -1.96
N LEU A 21 -6.32 0.36 -1.39
CA LEU A 21 -5.01 0.24 -2.01
C LEU A 21 -4.74 -1.21 -2.40
N ARG A 22 -4.20 -1.40 -3.60
CA ARG A 22 -3.71 -2.69 -4.08
C ARG A 22 -2.25 -2.53 -4.42
N ILE A 23 -1.40 -3.17 -3.63
CA ILE A 23 0.05 -3.18 -3.79
C ILE A 23 0.43 -4.46 -4.52
N GLY A 24 0.93 -4.36 -5.75
CA GLY A 24 1.64 -5.46 -6.41
C GLY A 24 3.12 -5.37 -6.05
N ASN A 25 3.78 -6.50 -5.84
CA ASN A 25 5.14 -6.61 -5.29
C ASN A 25 5.26 -6.30 -3.79
N VAL A 26 4.63 -7.14 -2.97
CA VAL A 26 4.63 -6.97 -1.50
C VAL A 26 6.02 -7.15 -0.91
N SER A 27 6.83 -8.06 -1.46
CA SER A 27 8.18 -8.35 -0.97
C SER A 27 9.12 -7.13 -1.02
N GLY A 28 8.88 -6.19 -1.93
CA GLY A 28 9.71 -4.98 -2.10
C GLY A 28 9.04 -3.68 -1.68
N THR A 29 7.80 -3.73 -1.16
CA THR A 29 7.01 -2.52 -0.88
C THR A 29 6.75 -2.40 0.61
N ARG A 30 6.99 -1.20 1.17
CA ARG A 30 6.61 -0.83 2.53
C ARG A 30 5.51 0.22 2.47
N VAL A 31 4.49 0.08 3.32
CA VAL A 31 3.41 1.05 3.44
C VAL A 31 3.42 1.61 4.84
N GLU A 32 3.33 2.93 4.95
CA GLU A 32 3.23 3.66 6.21
C GLU A 32 1.93 4.46 6.20
N TRP A 33 1.11 4.27 7.22
CA TRP A 33 -0.17 4.95 7.38
C TRP A 33 -0.19 5.74 8.67
N ARG A 34 -0.30 7.07 8.57
CA ARG A 34 -0.34 7.98 9.73
C ARG A 34 0.82 7.75 10.74
N GLY A 35 2.00 7.39 10.23
CA GLY A 35 3.18 7.07 11.06
C GLY A 35 3.23 5.64 11.61
N ALA A 36 2.26 4.79 11.30
CA ALA A 36 2.30 3.36 11.60
C ALA A 36 2.73 2.57 10.37
N VAL A 37 3.79 1.76 10.50
CA VAL A 37 4.18 0.80 9.47
C VAL A 37 3.07 -0.24 9.35
N VAL A 38 2.47 -0.33 8.16
CA VAL A 38 1.41 -1.29 7.88
C VAL A 38 2.03 -2.54 7.29
N ASP A 39 1.92 -3.63 8.02
CA ASP A 39 2.40 -4.92 7.55
C ASP A 39 1.52 -5.44 6.40
N LEU A 40 2.14 -5.55 5.23
CA LEU A 40 1.52 -6.02 4.01
C LEU A 40 1.56 -7.54 3.87
N ALA A 41 2.51 -8.19 4.54
CA ALA A 41 2.71 -9.64 4.51
C ALA A 41 1.43 -10.44 4.87
N PRO A 42 0.72 -10.16 5.97
CA PRO A 42 -0.49 -10.92 6.34
C PRO A 42 -1.66 -10.69 5.37
N ARG A 43 -1.63 -9.62 4.56
CA ARG A 43 -2.67 -9.29 3.57
C ARG A 43 -2.23 -9.57 2.14
N SER A 44 -1.05 -10.19 1.96
CA SER A 44 -0.50 -10.53 0.66
C SER A 44 -1.05 -11.85 0.14
N LYS A 45 -1.54 -11.85 -1.09
CA LYS A 45 -1.92 -13.05 -1.83
C LYS A 45 -1.32 -12.93 -3.23
N ASP A 46 -0.53 -13.92 -3.63
CA ASP A 46 0.08 -13.95 -4.97
C ASP A 46 0.96 -12.73 -5.25
N ASN A 47 1.77 -12.32 -4.27
CA ASN A 47 2.61 -11.11 -4.35
C ASN A 47 1.80 -9.79 -4.53
N VAL A 48 0.52 -9.82 -4.16
CA VAL A 48 -0.38 -8.66 -4.17
C VAL A 48 -1.01 -8.48 -2.79
N ALA A 49 -0.80 -7.34 -2.14
CA ALA A 49 -1.49 -6.98 -0.90
C ALA A 49 -2.67 -6.05 -1.18
N ARG A 50 -3.81 -6.33 -0.56
CA ARG A 50 -4.97 -5.43 -0.56
C ARG A 50 -5.10 -4.79 0.82
N LEU A 51 -5.10 -3.47 0.85
CA LEU A 51 -5.29 -2.66 2.04
C LEU A 51 -6.55 -1.83 1.91
N GLU A 52 -7.34 -1.82 2.98
CA GLU A 52 -8.44 -0.88 3.16
C GLU A 52 -8.10 -0.06 4.41
N LEU A 53 -7.91 1.25 4.23
CA LEU A 53 -7.56 2.18 5.29
C LEU A 53 -8.75 3.12 5.50
N ASN A 54 -9.36 3.04 6.69
CA ASN A 54 -10.45 3.90 7.17
C ASN A 54 -9.95 5.00 8.10
#